data_AF-A0A1B6F7B1-F1
#
_entry.id   AF-A0A1B6F7B1-F1
#
_cell.length_a   1.000
_cell.length_b   1.000
_cell.length_c   1.000
_cell.angle_alpha   90.00
_cell.angle_beta   90.00
_cell.angle_gamma   90.00
#
_symmetry.space_group_name_H-M   'P 1'
#
loop_
_entity.id
_entity.type
_entity.pdbx_description
1 polymer ?
#
loop_
_entity_poly.entity_id
_entity_poly.type
_entity_poly.pdbx_seq_one_letter_code
_entity_poly.pdbx_strand_id
1 'polypeptide(L)'
;EQNILREDCQQFVDKLGNDDEDKLSVLCDLESVLTYHRRSLGPTACYTRGNGWVELLLPLIALKLPRDQTCALFQAVVSKYIPCNNNAFHLFRLLLLYHDPQLCSFLDTKRITPEIYAAPWFQSLFAATCNLPVVMVMWDLYFQKDDCFFLLFLGLVMVVNAREQILELSGENKYKIAEVLTSLPCGLEAEDVEDFCSLAQYYANKTPSSFREELEGYVFSQSEGEGYSDIAQALCLPVSVSELVENTALVEIPEDTPRFFLVDCRPADQYNAGHLATAFHLDCNLMLQEPVGFATAVQGL
;
A
#
# COMPACT_ATOMS: atom_id res chain seq x y z
N GLU A 1 -14.89 21.77 13.17
CA GLU A 1 -13.61 21.45 12.50
C GLU A 1 -12.41 21.94 13.30
N GLN A 2 -12.16 23.25 13.41
CA GLN A 2 -10.99 23.76 14.17
C GLN A 2 -10.91 23.21 15.61
N ASN A 3 -12.03 23.12 16.33
CA ASN A 3 -12.04 22.56 17.68
C ASN A 3 -11.60 21.08 17.71
N ILE A 4 -11.99 20.29 16.71
CA ILE A 4 -11.61 18.87 16.60
C ILE A 4 -10.10 18.76 16.39
N LEU A 5 -9.56 19.57 15.46
CA LEU A 5 -8.12 19.62 15.21
C LEU A 5 -7.33 19.97 16.48
N ARG A 6 -7.80 20.97 17.25
CA ARG A 6 -7.17 21.35 18.52
C ARG A 6 -7.22 20.25 19.55
N GLU A 7 -8.38 19.61 19.71
CA GLU A 7 -8.54 18.47 20.61
C GLU A 7 -7.60 17.32 20.24
N ASP A 8 -7.44 17.02 18.94
CA ASP A 8 -6.59 15.95 18.45
C ASP A 8 -5.10 16.27 18.67
N CYS A 9 -4.68 17.51 18.40
CA CYS A 9 -3.31 17.97 18.68
C CYS A 9 -3.00 17.91 20.19
N GLN A 10 -3.92 18.37 21.05
CA GLN A 10 -3.75 18.34 22.50
C GLN A 10 -3.66 16.90 23.01
N GLN A 11 -4.61 16.04 22.64
CA GLN A 11 -4.61 14.63 23.05
C GLN A 11 -3.35 13.88 22.60
N PHE A 12 -2.79 14.26 21.45
CA PHE A 12 -1.57 13.68 20.94
C PHE A 12 -0.35 14.17 21.74
N VAL A 13 -0.23 15.48 21.98
CA VAL A 13 0.87 16.07 22.76
C VAL A 13 0.87 15.61 24.21
N ASP A 14 -0.30 15.40 24.81
CA ASP A 14 -0.43 14.89 26.18
C ASP A 14 0.16 13.48 26.34
N LYS A 15 0.19 12.70 25.27
CA LYS A 15 0.82 11.37 25.23
C LYS A 15 2.34 11.42 25.04
N LEU A 16 2.89 12.57 24.66
CA LEU A 16 4.33 12.73 24.52
C LEU A 16 4.99 12.80 25.90
N GLY A 17 6.16 12.17 26.03
CA GLY A 17 6.99 12.21 27.24
C GLY A 17 7.81 13.49 27.42
N ASN A 18 7.47 14.57 26.72
CA ASN A 18 8.19 15.84 26.75
C ASN A 18 7.85 16.68 27.99
N ASP A 19 8.73 17.61 28.34
CA ASP A 19 8.48 18.62 29.37
C ASP A 19 7.40 19.61 28.92
N ASP A 20 6.75 20.30 29.87
CA ASP A 20 5.58 21.15 29.61
C ASP A 20 5.86 22.32 28.64
N GLU A 21 7.05 22.91 28.69
CA GLU A 21 7.45 23.98 27.75
C GLU A 21 7.57 23.45 26.32
N ASP A 22 8.18 22.29 26.14
CA ASP A 22 8.32 21.63 24.84
C ASP A 22 6.95 21.18 24.30
N LYS A 23 6.06 20.69 25.17
CA LYS A 23 4.68 20.33 24.81
C LYS A 23 3.92 21.53 24.26
N LEU A 24 4.00 22.69 24.90
CA LEU A 24 3.35 23.92 24.44
C LEU A 24 3.88 24.36 23.07
N SER A 25 5.19 24.28 22.86
CA SER A 25 5.81 24.60 21.56
C SER A 25 5.31 23.67 20.46
N VAL A 26 5.37 22.35 20.69
CA VAL A 26 4.93 21.34 19.71
C VAL A 26 3.45 21.50 19.39
N LEU A 27 2.60 21.74 20.39
CA LEU A 27 1.18 21.99 20.18
C LEU A 27 0.92 23.19 19.27
N CYS A 28 1.65 24.30 19.49
CA CYS A 28 1.53 25.50 18.67
C CYS A 28 1.94 25.24 17.20
N ASP A 29 3.03 24.51 17.00
CA ASP A 29 3.51 24.14 15.67
C ASP A 29 2.52 23.22 14.95
N LEU A 30 2.02 22.17 15.61
CA LEU A 30 0.99 21.27 15.09
C LEU A 30 -0.25 22.05 14.64
N GLU A 31 -0.84 22.84 15.55
CA GLU A 31 -2.06 23.59 15.23
C GLU A 31 -1.86 24.55 14.06
N SER A 32 -0.74 25.28 14.05
CA SER A 32 -0.50 26.32 13.06
C SER A 32 -0.24 25.74 11.67
N VAL A 33 0.59 24.70 11.56
CA VAL A 33 0.89 24.03 10.28
C VAL A 33 -0.34 23.33 9.73
N LEU A 34 -1.07 22.56 10.55
CA LEU A 34 -2.26 21.83 10.09
C LEU A 34 -3.40 22.79 9.69
N THR A 35 -3.60 23.88 10.43
CA THR A 35 -4.58 24.91 10.07
C THR A 35 -4.21 25.58 8.74
N TYR A 36 -2.93 25.87 8.51
CA TYR A 36 -2.47 26.45 7.26
C TYR A 36 -2.65 25.46 6.09
N HIS A 37 -2.22 24.21 6.25
CA HIS A 37 -2.38 23.16 5.24
C HIS A 37 -3.87 22.99 4.86
N ARG A 38 -4.74 22.84 5.87
CA ARG A 38 -6.19 22.75 5.66
C ARG A 38 -6.75 23.91 4.84
N ARG A 39 -6.31 25.14 5.11
CA ARG A 39 -6.73 26.33 4.34
C ARG A 39 -6.22 26.31 2.90
N SER A 40 -5.04 25.73 2.66
CA SER A 40 -4.45 25.64 1.32
C SER A 40 -5.19 24.68 0.37
N LEU A 41 -5.90 23.68 0.90
CA LEU A 41 -6.65 22.68 0.12
C LEU A 41 -8.02 23.19 -0.40
N GLY A 42 -8.37 24.46 -0.15
CA GLY A 42 -9.63 25.06 -0.61
C GLY A 42 -10.87 24.68 0.21
N PRO A 43 -12.07 25.09 -0.22
CA PRO A 43 -13.27 25.04 0.61
C PRO A 43 -13.85 23.63 0.80
N THR A 44 -13.56 22.67 -0.09
CA THR A 44 -14.17 21.33 -0.10
C THR A 44 -13.46 20.31 0.79
N ALA A 45 -12.18 20.49 1.09
CA ALA A 45 -11.34 19.45 1.71
C ALA A 45 -11.28 19.57 3.24
N CYS A 46 -12.03 18.81 4.03
CA CYS A 46 -12.10 18.97 5.50
C CYS A 46 -11.06 18.15 6.30
N TYR A 47 -10.61 18.69 7.43
CA TYR A 47 -9.93 17.92 8.47
C TYR A 47 -10.92 16.94 9.11
N THR A 48 -10.49 15.69 9.25
CA THR A 48 -11.24 14.63 9.92
C THR A 48 -10.35 13.94 10.94
N ARG A 49 -10.93 13.58 12.09
CA ARG A 49 -10.21 12.87 13.14
C ARG A 49 -9.68 11.55 12.60
N GLY A 50 -8.40 11.29 12.85
CA GLY A 50 -7.74 10.05 12.42
C GLY A 50 -7.34 10.02 10.94
N ASN A 51 -7.25 11.18 10.27
CA ASN A 51 -6.75 11.27 8.89
C ASN A 51 -5.22 11.13 8.77
N GLY A 52 -4.52 10.83 9.87
CA GLY A 52 -3.07 10.61 9.93
C GLY A 52 -2.20 11.88 9.94
N TRP A 53 -2.78 13.08 9.80
CA TRP A 53 -2.00 14.31 9.65
C TRP A 53 -1.22 14.70 10.91
N VAL A 54 -1.77 14.44 12.09
CA VAL A 54 -1.11 14.78 13.37
C VAL A 54 0.13 13.89 13.54
N GLU A 55 -0.04 12.59 13.30
CA GLU A 55 1.00 11.59 13.39
C GLU A 55 2.09 11.82 12.32
N LEU A 56 1.69 12.17 11.10
CA LEU A 56 2.60 12.49 10.00
C LEU A 56 3.44 13.74 10.26
N LEU A 57 2.90 14.75 10.96
CA LEU A 57 3.61 16.00 11.20
C LEU A 57 4.65 15.88 12.32
N LEU A 58 4.48 14.94 13.27
CA LEU A 58 5.39 14.82 14.42
C LEU A 58 6.86 14.58 14.01
N PRO A 59 7.20 13.62 13.12
CA PRO A 59 8.58 13.44 12.67
C PRO A 59 9.18 14.70 12.07
N LEU A 60 8.38 15.48 11.33
CA LEU A 60 8.83 16.72 10.71
C LEU A 60 9.12 17.82 11.73
N ILE A 61 8.30 17.93 12.79
CA ILE A 61 8.57 18.85 13.91
C ILE A 61 9.84 18.44 14.66
N ALA A 62 10.09 17.13 14.82
CA ALA A 62 11.28 16.62 15.49
C ALA A 62 12.60 16.99 14.78
N LEU A 63 12.56 17.33 13.49
CA LEU A 63 13.70 17.89 12.75
C LEU A 63 14.08 19.32 13.20
N LYS A 64 13.22 19.99 13.99
CA LYS A 64 13.41 21.36 14.49
C LYS A 64 13.69 22.39 13.39
N LEU A 65 13.06 22.19 12.23
CA LEU A 65 13.13 23.12 11.11
C LEU A 65 12.30 24.38 11.38
N PRO A 66 12.61 25.51 10.72
CA PRO A 66 11.74 26.67 10.68
C PRO A 66 10.33 26.30 10.20
N ARG A 67 9.29 26.90 10.80
CA ARG A 67 7.89 26.55 10.55
C ARG A 67 7.48 26.60 9.07
N ASP A 68 8.00 27.54 8.31
CA ASP A 68 7.78 27.66 6.87
C ASP A 68 8.32 26.44 6.10
N GLN A 69 9.51 25.97 6.47
CA GLN A 69 10.11 24.76 5.90
C GLN A 69 9.36 23.49 6.34
N THR A 70 8.98 23.38 7.62
CA THR A 70 8.16 22.28 8.13
C THR A 70 6.83 22.19 7.39
N CYS A 71 6.18 23.33 7.14
CA CYS A 71 4.94 23.39 6.39
C CYS A 71 5.10 22.94 4.94
N ALA A 72 6.15 23.43 4.25
CA ALA A 72 6.44 23.05 2.87
C ALA A 72 6.75 21.54 2.76
N LEU A 73 7.53 21.00 3.70
CA LEU A 73 7.86 19.59 3.77
C LEU A 73 6.62 18.73 4.03
N PHE A 74 5.78 19.12 4.99
CA PHE A 74 4.51 18.45 5.26
C PHE A 74 3.61 18.40 4.01
N GLN A 75 3.45 19.54 3.33
CA GLN A 75 2.67 19.61 2.08
C GLN A 75 3.24 18.72 0.98
N ALA A 76 4.56 18.68 0.82
CA ALA A 76 5.22 17.82 -0.16
C ALA A 76 5.04 16.33 0.17
N VAL A 77 5.14 15.95 1.45
CA VAL A 77 4.93 14.56 1.88
C VAL A 77 3.49 14.12 1.65
N VAL A 78 2.53 14.95 2.08
CA VAL A 78 1.09 14.67 1.90
C VAL A 78 0.72 14.55 0.43
N SER A 79 1.23 15.43 -0.44
CA SER A 79 0.85 15.43 -1.85
C SER A 79 1.52 14.34 -2.68
N LYS A 80 2.76 13.93 -2.33
CA LYS A 80 3.53 12.95 -3.11
C LYS A 80 3.39 11.52 -2.61
N TYR A 81 3.34 11.31 -1.30
CA TYR A 81 3.53 9.99 -0.70
C TYR A 81 2.31 9.42 0.01
N ILE A 82 1.31 10.26 0.33
CA ILE A 82 0.08 9.78 0.96
C ILE A 82 -0.95 9.44 -0.11
N PRO A 83 -1.48 8.21 -0.14
CA PRO A 83 -2.53 7.85 -1.07
C PRO A 83 -3.79 8.70 -0.84
N CYS A 84 -4.42 9.15 -1.93
CA CYS A 84 -5.50 10.14 -1.87
C CYS A 84 -6.89 9.51 -1.68
N ASN A 85 -7.03 8.20 -1.88
CA ASN A 85 -8.32 7.52 -1.88
C ASN A 85 -8.18 6.01 -1.58
N ASN A 86 -9.32 5.31 -1.58
CA ASN A 86 -9.40 3.90 -1.24
C ASN A 86 -8.79 2.95 -2.28
N ASN A 87 -8.41 3.43 -3.47
CA ASN A 87 -7.75 2.61 -4.48
C ASN A 87 -6.44 2.01 -3.98
N ALA A 88 -5.73 2.70 -3.08
CA ALA A 88 -4.53 2.19 -2.44
C ALA A 88 -4.80 0.86 -1.69
N PHE A 89 -5.92 0.76 -0.99
CA PHE A 89 -6.30 -0.44 -0.25
C PHE A 89 -6.74 -1.57 -1.18
N HIS A 90 -7.44 -1.25 -2.27
CA HIS A 90 -7.79 -2.24 -3.28
C HIS A 90 -6.55 -2.79 -3.99
N LEU A 91 -5.62 -1.92 -4.39
CA LEU A 91 -4.35 -2.31 -4.98
C LEU A 91 -3.51 -3.13 -3.99
N PHE A 92 -3.47 -2.73 -2.72
CA PHE A 92 -2.78 -3.48 -1.69
C PHE A 92 -3.35 -4.90 -1.50
N ARG A 93 -4.68 -5.06 -1.56
CA ARG A 93 -5.32 -6.38 -1.57
C ARG A 93 -4.85 -7.22 -2.77
N LEU A 94 -4.74 -6.63 -3.96
CA LEU A 94 -4.26 -7.33 -5.17
C LEU A 94 -2.78 -7.74 -5.04
N LEU A 95 -1.94 -6.89 -4.44
CA LEU A 95 -0.54 -7.22 -4.16
C LEU A 95 -0.44 -8.36 -3.14
N LEU A 96 -1.24 -8.34 -2.09
CA LEU A 96 -1.30 -9.45 -1.13
C LEU A 96 -1.79 -10.74 -1.79
N LEU A 97 -2.81 -10.68 -2.66
CA LEU A 97 -3.28 -11.83 -3.42
C LEU A 97 -2.19 -12.40 -4.34
N TYR A 98 -1.41 -11.54 -4.98
CA TYR A 98 -0.33 -11.94 -5.88
C TYR A 98 0.80 -12.67 -5.14
N HIS A 99 1.19 -12.18 -3.96
CA HIS A 99 2.34 -12.72 -3.21
C HIS A 99 1.98 -13.78 -2.17
N ASP A 100 0.81 -13.70 -1.55
CA ASP A 100 0.29 -14.72 -0.63
C ASP A 100 -1.23 -14.92 -0.82
N PRO A 101 -1.63 -15.74 -1.82
CA PRO A 101 -3.04 -15.96 -2.13
C PRO A 101 -3.79 -16.66 -0.99
N GLN A 102 -3.12 -17.49 -0.19
CA GLN A 102 -3.75 -18.17 0.94
C GLN A 102 -4.10 -17.17 2.04
N LEU A 103 -3.17 -16.28 2.40
CA LEU A 103 -3.40 -15.24 3.41
C LEU A 103 -4.44 -14.24 2.95
N CYS A 104 -4.38 -13.79 1.68
CA CYS A 104 -5.41 -12.93 1.12
C CYS A 104 -6.79 -13.57 1.19
N SER A 105 -6.92 -14.83 0.78
CA SER A 105 -8.19 -15.58 0.82
C SER A 105 -8.74 -15.73 2.25
N PHE A 106 -7.86 -15.96 3.23
CA PHE A 106 -8.23 -16.01 4.64
C PHE A 106 -8.85 -14.69 5.12
N LEU A 107 -8.18 -13.56 4.84
CA LEU A 107 -8.65 -12.23 5.22
C LEU A 107 -9.96 -11.87 4.51
N ASP A 108 -10.06 -12.15 3.21
CA ASP A 108 -11.26 -11.91 2.40
C ASP A 108 -12.46 -12.72 2.93
N THR A 109 -12.26 -13.98 3.29
CA THR A 109 -13.30 -14.85 3.87
C THR A 109 -13.81 -14.30 5.22
N LYS A 110 -12.92 -13.73 6.02
CA LYS A 110 -13.26 -13.04 7.29
C LYS A 110 -13.75 -11.61 7.09
N ARG A 111 -13.83 -11.12 5.83
CA ARG A 111 -14.18 -9.75 5.44
C ARG A 111 -13.27 -8.69 6.08
N ILE A 112 -11.98 -8.99 6.22
CA ILE A 112 -10.96 -8.07 6.74
C ILE A 112 -10.28 -7.41 5.54
N THR A 113 -10.81 -6.28 5.09
CA THR A 113 -10.21 -5.50 3.99
C THR A 113 -9.01 -4.68 4.49
N PRO A 114 -8.02 -4.38 3.63
CA PRO A 114 -6.87 -3.58 4.02
C PRO A 114 -7.17 -2.24 4.67
N GLU A 115 -8.23 -1.55 4.24
CA GLU A 115 -8.67 -0.29 4.83
C GLU A 115 -8.89 -0.39 6.36
N ILE A 116 -9.27 -1.57 6.86
CA ILE A 116 -9.56 -1.77 8.28
C ILE A 116 -8.28 -1.76 9.13
N TYR A 117 -7.16 -2.29 8.61
CA TYR A 117 -5.94 -2.47 9.39
C TYR A 117 -4.74 -1.64 8.93
N ALA A 118 -4.66 -1.34 7.63
CA ALA A 118 -3.54 -0.62 7.02
C ALA A 118 -3.79 0.89 6.88
N ALA A 119 -4.99 1.39 7.19
CA ALA A 119 -5.27 2.83 7.10
C ALA A 119 -4.30 3.68 7.94
N PRO A 120 -4.01 3.35 9.22
CA PRO A 120 -3.03 4.10 10.00
C PRO A 120 -1.64 4.08 9.37
N TRP A 121 -1.26 3.00 8.69
CA TRP A 121 0.05 2.87 8.04
C TRP A 121 0.14 3.81 6.84
N PHE A 122 -0.86 3.77 5.95
CA PHE A 122 -0.79 4.49 4.69
C PHE A 122 -1.08 5.98 4.85
N GLN A 123 -1.94 6.37 5.80
CA GLN A 123 -2.29 7.77 6.05
C GLN A 123 -1.21 8.54 6.81
N SER A 124 -0.28 7.84 7.46
CA SER A 124 0.77 8.45 8.28
C SER A 124 2.19 8.01 7.92
N LEU A 125 2.39 7.26 6.84
CA LEU A 125 3.66 6.59 6.50
C LEU A 125 4.26 5.87 7.71
N PHE A 126 3.44 5.04 8.36
CA PHE A 126 3.73 4.30 9.59
C PHE A 126 3.98 5.15 10.86
N ALA A 127 3.93 6.48 10.81
CA ALA A 127 4.19 7.34 11.97
C ALA A 127 3.16 7.19 13.10
N ALA A 128 1.94 6.73 12.79
CA ALA A 128 0.91 6.44 13.79
C ALA A 128 1.16 5.15 14.58
N THR A 129 1.95 4.22 14.05
CA THR A 129 2.13 2.87 14.61
C THR A 129 3.57 2.62 15.08
N CYS A 130 4.56 3.12 14.36
CA CYS A 130 5.97 2.97 14.71
C CYS A 130 6.43 4.06 15.69
N ASN A 131 7.46 3.76 16.46
CA ASN A 131 8.11 4.77 17.29
C ASN A 131 8.94 5.75 16.45
N LEU A 132 9.24 6.93 17.00
CA LEU A 132 9.93 8.00 16.27
C LEU A 132 11.30 7.59 15.69
N PRO A 133 12.21 6.89 16.42
CA PRO A 133 13.47 6.41 15.85
C PRO A 133 13.30 5.54 14.59
N VAL A 134 12.35 4.59 14.63
CA VAL A 134 12.04 3.72 13.48
C VAL A 134 11.53 4.53 12.30
N VAL A 135 10.59 5.45 12.56
CA VAL A 135 10.02 6.31 11.52
C VAL A 135 11.09 7.17 10.85
N MET A 136 12.02 7.74 11.62
CA MET A 136 13.11 8.56 11.09
C MET A 136 14.00 7.78 10.12
N VAL A 137 14.49 6.61 10.55
CA VAL A 137 15.33 5.75 9.69
C VAL A 137 14.56 5.29 8.46
N MET A 138 13.29 4.91 8.63
CA MET A 138 12.44 4.46 7.54
C MET A 138 12.20 5.57 6.52
N TRP A 139 11.95 6.79 6.98
CA TRP A 139 11.71 7.94 6.11
C TRP A 139 12.96 8.38 5.36
N ASP A 140 14.14 8.28 5.97
CA ASP A 140 15.41 8.54 5.29
C ASP A 140 15.56 7.62 4.06
N LEU A 141 15.37 6.31 4.24
CA LEU A 141 15.43 5.33 3.14
C LEU A 141 14.29 5.52 2.13
N TYR A 142 13.08 5.76 2.63
CA TYR A 142 11.88 5.91 1.81
C TYR A 142 11.97 7.12 0.87
N PHE A 143 12.34 8.29 1.40
CA PHE A 143 12.46 9.51 0.60
C PHE A 143 13.70 9.52 -0.30
N GLN A 144 14.79 8.85 0.11
CA GLN A 144 15.95 8.66 -0.78
C GLN A 144 15.59 7.85 -2.03
N LYS A 145 14.65 6.91 -1.90
CA LYS A 145 14.19 6.05 -3.00
C LYS A 145 13.32 6.77 -4.03
N ASP A 146 12.60 7.81 -3.60
CA ASP A 146 11.69 8.60 -4.43
C ASP A 146 10.55 7.81 -5.12
N ASP A 147 10.05 6.73 -4.49
CA ASP A 147 8.98 5.88 -5.02
C ASP A 147 7.77 5.83 -4.08
N CYS A 148 6.63 6.40 -4.49
CA CYS A 148 5.40 6.46 -3.69
C CYS A 148 4.70 5.09 -3.52
N PHE A 149 4.88 4.16 -4.46
CA PHE A 149 4.30 2.82 -4.35
C PHE A 149 5.06 1.94 -3.37
N PHE A 150 6.28 2.32 -3.00
CA PHE A 150 7.09 1.56 -2.05
C PHE A 150 6.37 1.37 -0.70
N LEU A 151 5.48 2.30 -0.33
CA LEU A 151 4.61 2.20 0.85
C LEU A 151 3.76 0.92 0.86
N LEU A 152 3.26 0.50 -0.30
CA LEU A 152 2.46 -0.71 -0.43
C LEU A 152 3.32 -1.95 -0.18
N PHE A 153 4.58 -1.95 -0.60
CA PHE A 153 5.51 -3.06 -0.37
C PHE A 153 5.99 -3.14 1.08
N LEU A 154 6.18 -2.00 1.76
CA LEU A 154 6.41 -1.96 3.20
C LEU A 154 5.22 -2.57 3.95
N GLY A 155 3.99 -2.18 3.58
CA GLY A 155 2.78 -2.81 4.14
C GLY A 155 2.69 -4.31 3.87
N LEU A 156 3.14 -4.75 2.69
CA LEU A 156 3.08 -6.15 2.29
C LEU A 156 4.00 -7.00 3.15
N VAL A 157 5.24 -6.54 3.34
CA VAL A 157 6.22 -7.22 4.20
C VAL A 157 5.72 -7.32 5.63
N MET A 158 5.05 -6.29 6.17
CA MET A 158 4.45 -6.35 7.50
C MET A 158 3.45 -7.52 7.63
N VAL A 159 2.55 -7.66 6.65
CA VAL A 159 1.52 -8.70 6.67
C VAL A 159 2.10 -10.08 6.40
N VAL A 160 3.00 -10.21 5.42
CA VAL A 160 3.59 -11.50 5.03
C VAL A 160 4.55 -12.04 6.09
N ASN A 161 5.33 -11.19 6.77
CA ASN A 161 6.19 -11.62 7.87
C ASN A 161 5.38 -12.18 9.06
N ALA A 162 4.16 -11.69 9.26
CA ALA A 162 3.26 -12.16 10.30
C ALA A 162 2.32 -13.29 9.86
N ARG A 163 2.53 -13.88 8.67
CA ARG A 163 1.64 -14.86 8.04
C ARG A 163 1.18 -15.97 8.99
N GLU A 164 2.12 -16.71 9.58
CA GLU A 164 1.80 -17.85 10.44
C GLU A 164 0.97 -17.40 11.65
N GLN A 165 1.38 -16.30 12.29
CA GLN A 165 0.65 -15.70 13.41
C GLN A 165 -0.79 -15.33 13.00
N ILE A 166 -1.00 -14.74 11.82
CA ILE A 166 -2.33 -14.34 11.35
C ILE A 166 -3.21 -15.57 11.08
N LEU A 167 -2.66 -16.62 10.47
CA LEU A 167 -3.40 -17.85 10.17
C LEU A 167 -3.78 -18.63 11.44
N GLU A 168 -2.95 -18.59 12.48
CA GLU A 168 -3.25 -19.16 13.79
C GLU A 168 -4.48 -18.50 14.47
N LEU A 169 -4.79 -17.25 14.13
CA LEU A 169 -5.97 -16.53 14.61
C LEU A 169 -7.28 -16.94 13.91
N SER A 170 -7.29 -18.06 13.17
CA SER A 170 -8.48 -18.54 12.45
C SER A 170 -9.72 -18.73 13.34
N GLY A 171 -9.54 -19.05 14.62
CA GLY A 171 -10.61 -19.16 15.62
C GLY A 171 -11.11 -17.83 16.19
N GLU A 172 -10.36 -16.74 16.01
CA GLU A 172 -10.67 -15.43 16.58
C GLU A 172 -11.70 -14.65 15.75
N ASN A 173 -12.28 -13.64 16.40
CA ASN A 173 -13.21 -12.73 15.75
C ASN A 173 -12.49 -11.70 14.87
N LYS A 174 -13.23 -11.15 13.90
CA LYS A 174 -12.72 -10.18 12.91
C LYS A 174 -11.99 -8.98 13.55
N TYR A 175 -12.54 -8.43 14.63
CA TYR A 175 -11.98 -7.22 15.26
C TYR A 175 -10.65 -7.49 15.94
N LYS A 176 -10.50 -8.67 16.56
CA LYS A 176 -9.24 -9.06 17.19
C LYS A 176 -8.13 -9.26 16.17
N ILE A 177 -8.45 -9.91 15.05
CA ILE A 177 -7.49 -10.10 13.94
C ILE A 177 -7.08 -8.74 13.37
N ALA A 178 -8.05 -7.85 13.13
CA ALA A 178 -7.78 -6.50 12.64
C ALA A 178 -6.90 -5.69 13.62
N GLU A 179 -7.16 -5.76 14.93
CA GLU A 179 -6.35 -5.10 15.96
C GLU A 179 -4.90 -5.61 15.94
N VAL A 180 -4.70 -6.93 15.88
CA VAL A 180 -3.36 -7.53 15.77
C VAL A 180 -2.66 -7.04 14.52
N LEU A 181 -3.34 -7.11 13.36
CA LEU A 181 -2.81 -6.61 12.10
C LEU A 181 -2.37 -5.16 12.24
N THR A 182 -3.26 -4.24 12.65
CA THR A 182 -2.94 -2.80 12.80
C THR A 182 -1.69 -2.56 13.66
N SER A 183 -1.49 -3.38 14.70
CA SER A 183 -0.38 -3.26 15.65
C SER A 183 0.96 -3.86 15.18
N LEU A 184 1.00 -4.57 14.05
CA LEU A 184 2.22 -5.23 13.56
C LEU A 184 3.45 -4.30 13.49
N PRO A 185 3.34 -3.06 12.96
CA PRO A 185 4.51 -2.18 12.88
C PRO A 185 5.03 -1.69 14.23
N CYS A 186 4.24 -1.80 15.31
CA CYS A 186 4.68 -1.39 16.65
C CYS A 186 5.86 -2.21 17.17
N GLY A 187 6.05 -3.43 16.66
CA GLY A 187 7.17 -4.30 17.02
C GLY A 187 8.44 -4.08 16.20
N LEU A 188 8.45 -3.15 15.23
CA LEU A 188 9.64 -2.88 14.42
C LEU A 188 10.66 -2.07 15.22
N GLU A 189 11.93 -2.47 15.17
CA GLU A 189 13.05 -1.76 15.78
C GLU A 189 13.87 -1.01 14.72
N ALA A 190 14.59 0.04 15.14
CA ALA A 190 15.30 0.92 14.20
C ALA A 190 16.44 0.19 13.47
N GLU A 191 17.03 -0.83 14.09
CA GLU A 191 18.08 -1.66 13.51
C GLU A 191 17.57 -2.61 12.41
N ASP A 192 16.28 -2.98 12.44
CA ASP A 192 15.67 -3.88 11.46
C ASP A 192 15.17 -3.15 10.20
N VAL A 193 15.17 -1.82 10.19
CA VAL A 193 14.54 -1.02 9.13
C VAL A 193 15.22 -1.22 7.77
N GLU A 194 16.55 -1.38 7.75
CA GLU A 194 17.30 -1.59 6.50
C GLU A 194 16.94 -2.94 5.86
N ASP A 195 16.87 -4.00 6.66
CA ASP A 195 16.44 -5.33 6.22
C ASP A 195 14.96 -5.31 5.79
N PHE A 196 14.11 -4.63 6.55
CA PHE A 196 12.70 -4.43 6.23
C PHE A 196 12.51 -3.75 4.86
N CYS A 197 13.24 -2.67 4.59
CA CYS A 197 13.23 -2.00 3.29
C CYS A 197 13.81 -2.87 2.17
N SER A 198 14.84 -3.67 2.46
CA SER A 198 15.44 -4.61 1.50
C SER A 198 14.45 -5.71 1.10
N LEU A 199 13.71 -6.26 2.06
CA LEU A 199 12.62 -7.22 1.79
C LEU A 199 11.51 -6.58 0.96
N ALA A 200 11.11 -5.34 1.28
CA ALA A 200 10.10 -4.63 0.51
C ALA A 200 10.58 -4.42 -0.94
N GLN A 201 11.86 -4.14 -1.15
CA GLN A 201 12.44 -4.04 -2.48
C GLN A 201 12.43 -5.39 -3.22
N TYR A 202 12.74 -6.48 -2.53
CA TYR A 202 12.67 -7.82 -3.10
C TYR A 202 11.25 -8.12 -3.64
N TYR A 203 10.21 -7.85 -2.85
CA TYR A 203 8.83 -8.01 -3.32
C TYR A 203 8.49 -7.06 -4.48
N ALA A 204 8.95 -5.81 -4.42
CA ALA A 204 8.74 -4.84 -5.49
C ALA A 204 9.34 -5.31 -6.83
N ASN A 205 10.56 -5.87 -6.79
CA ASN A 205 11.23 -6.45 -7.95
C ASN A 205 10.46 -7.66 -8.51
N LYS A 206 9.94 -8.52 -7.63
CA LYS A 206 9.15 -9.71 -8.01
C LYS A 206 7.70 -9.40 -8.36
N THR A 207 7.34 -8.13 -8.57
CA THR A 207 5.99 -7.72 -8.97
C THR A 207 6.03 -7.11 -10.37
N PRO A 208 5.07 -7.41 -11.26
CA PRO A 208 4.93 -6.75 -12.56
C PRO A 208 4.95 -5.22 -12.40
N SER A 209 5.62 -4.48 -13.28
CA SER A 209 5.79 -3.04 -13.10
C SER A 209 4.65 -2.21 -13.72
N SER A 210 3.91 -2.77 -14.68
CA SER A 210 2.92 -2.02 -15.47
C SER A 210 1.80 -1.41 -14.64
N PHE A 211 1.41 -2.04 -13.52
CA PHE A 211 0.35 -1.51 -12.67
C PHE A 211 0.72 -0.13 -12.11
N ARG A 212 2.01 0.19 -11.99
CA ARG A 212 2.46 1.47 -11.45
C ARG A 212 2.09 2.59 -12.41
N GLU A 213 2.48 2.46 -13.67
CA GLU A 213 2.20 3.47 -14.71
C GLU A 213 0.69 3.67 -14.91
N GLU A 214 -0.08 2.58 -14.88
CA GLU A 214 -1.53 2.64 -15.08
C GLU A 214 -2.27 3.21 -13.87
N LEU A 215 -1.79 2.96 -12.65
CA LEU A 215 -2.54 3.25 -11.42
C LEU A 215 -2.02 4.45 -10.62
N GLU A 216 -0.84 5.00 -10.92
CA GLU A 216 -0.22 6.09 -10.16
C GLU A 216 -1.17 7.30 -10.03
N GLY A 217 -1.72 7.73 -11.17
CA GLY A 217 -2.68 8.83 -11.22
C GLY A 217 -3.97 8.57 -10.44
N TYR A 218 -4.35 7.31 -10.25
CA TYR A 218 -5.57 6.92 -9.55
C TYR A 218 -5.37 6.70 -8.05
N VAL A 219 -4.13 6.49 -7.61
CA VAL A 219 -3.80 6.23 -6.19
C VAL A 219 -3.27 7.49 -5.51
N PHE A 220 -2.41 8.27 -6.19
CA PHE A 220 -1.66 9.38 -5.58
C PHE A 220 -2.02 10.77 -6.13
N SER A 221 -2.74 10.88 -7.25
CA SER A 221 -3.20 12.20 -7.73
C SER A 221 -4.59 12.54 -7.20
N GLN A 222 -4.75 13.80 -6.76
CA GLN A 222 -6.03 14.36 -6.33
C GLN A 222 -6.94 14.81 -7.48
N SER A 223 -6.42 14.80 -8.71
CA SER A 223 -7.25 15.03 -9.89
C SER A 223 -8.18 13.82 -10.02
N GLU A 224 -9.50 14.02 -9.89
CA GLU A 224 -10.50 13.04 -10.33
C GLU A 224 -10.26 12.80 -11.83
N GLY A 225 -9.37 11.85 -12.16
CA GLY A 225 -9.19 11.43 -13.52
C GLY A 225 -10.51 10.86 -14.00
N GLU A 226 -11.02 11.35 -15.13
CA GLU A 226 -12.24 10.88 -15.80
C GLU A 226 -12.13 9.41 -16.30
N GLY A 227 -11.21 8.61 -15.75
CA GLY A 227 -11.08 7.18 -16.03
C GLY A 227 -11.59 6.37 -14.84
N TYR A 228 -12.51 5.45 -15.12
CA TYR A 228 -12.85 4.37 -14.20
C TYR A 228 -11.62 3.50 -13.99
N SER A 229 -10.90 3.64 -12.87
CA SER A 229 -9.98 2.60 -12.43
C SER A 229 -10.81 1.54 -11.69
N ASP A 230 -11.16 0.45 -12.37
CA ASP A 230 -12.00 -0.60 -11.80
C ASP A 230 -11.24 -1.51 -10.80
N ILE A 231 -10.22 -0.96 -10.13
CA ILE A 231 -9.33 -1.67 -9.19
C ILE A 231 -10.15 -2.32 -8.07
N ALA A 232 -11.25 -1.69 -7.66
CA ALA A 232 -12.18 -2.24 -6.67
C ALA A 232 -12.87 -3.53 -7.16
N GLN A 233 -13.12 -3.69 -8.46
CA GLN A 233 -13.71 -4.89 -9.06
C GLN A 233 -12.66 -5.86 -9.60
N ALA A 234 -11.39 -5.45 -9.70
CA ALA A 234 -10.31 -6.30 -10.20
C ALA A 234 -10.16 -7.56 -9.33
N LEU A 235 -10.11 -8.72 -9.99
CA LEU A 235 -9.98 -10.02 -9.34
C LEU A 235 -8.51 -10.38 -9.07
N CYS A 236 -7.58 -9.85 -9.86
CA CYS A 236 -6.13 -10.06 -9.72
C CYS A 236 -5.37 -8.83 -10.25
N LEU A 237 -4.06 -8.78 -9.99
CA LEU A 237 -3.20 -7.67 -10.42
C LEU A 237 -3.11 -7.63 -11.95
N PRO A 238 -3.44 -6.51 -12.61
CA PRO A 238 -3.35 -6.39 -14.06
C PRO A 238 -1.89 -6.29 -14.51
N VAL A 239 -1.61 -6.83 -15.70
CA VAL A 239 -0.31 -6.72 -16.39
C VAL A 239 -0.55 -6.18 -17.79
N SER A 240 0.19 -5.14 -18.18
CA SER A 240 0.01 -4.53 -19.50
C SER A 240 0.57 -5.41 -20.60
N VAL A 241 -0.01 -5.29 -21.80
CA VAL A 241 0.47 -6.04 -22.98
C VAL A 241 1.90 -5.65 -23.33
N SER A 242 2.29 -4.38 -23.15
CA SER A 242 3.65 -3.90 -23.42
C SER A 242 4.66 -4.63 -22.54
N GLU A 243 4.40 -4.73 -21.23
CA GLU A 243 5.29 -5.46 -20.31
C GLU A 243 5.39 -6.94 -20.70
N LEU A 244 4.27 -7.58 -21.06
CA LEU A 244 4.26 -8.99 -21.49
C LEU A 244 5.09 -9.22 -22.75
N VAL A 245 4.95 -8.36 -23.76
CA VAL A 245 5.68 -8.47 -25.04
C VAL A 245 7.17 -8.24 -24.83
N GLU A 246 7.53 -7.21 -24.06
CA GLU A 246 8.93 -6.92 -23.73
C GLU A 246 9.55 -8.07 -22.93
N ASN A 247 8.87 -8.56 -21.90
CA ASN A 247 9.33 -9.70 -21.09
C ASN A 247 9.56 -10.96 -21.93
N THR A 248 8.65 -11.24 -22.88
CA THR A 248 8.76 -12.42 -23.76
C THR A 248 9.90 -12.29 -24.77
N ALA A 249 10.26 -11.06 -25.16
CA ALA A 249 11.35 -10.80 -26.09
C ALA A 249 12.76 -10.92 -25.46
N LEU A 250 12.85 -10.91 -24.12
CA LEU A 250 14.12 -11.04 -23.41
C LEU A 250 14.66 -12.48 -23.52
N VAL A 251 15.90 -12.61 -24.00
CA VAL A 251 16.62 -13.89 -24.07
C VAL A 251 17.09 -14.31 -22.68
N GLU A 252 17.57 -13.36 -21.89
CA GLU A 252 17.94 -13.52 -20.49
C GLU A 252 17.14 -12.51 -19.67
N ILE A 253 16.53 -12.99 -18.59
CA ILE A 253 15.73 -12.16 -17.69
C ILE A 253 16.62 -11.84 -16.49
N PRO A 254 16.75 -10.57 -16.09
CA PRO A 254 17.44 -10.21 -14.86
C PRO A 254 16.90 -11.04 -13.69
N GLU A 255 17.75 -11.46 -12.75
CA GLU A 255 17.35 -12.34 -11.63
C GLU A 255 16.15 -11.79 -10.84
N ASP A 256 15.99 -10.46 -10.84
CA ASP A 256 14.98 -9.71 -10.11
C ASP A 256 13.72 -9.38 -10.91
N THR A 257 13.59 -9.82 -12.17
CA THR A 257 12.40 -9.52 -12.99
C THR A 257 11.50 -10.76 -13.09
N PRO A 258 10.16 -10.63 -12.93
CA PRO A 258 9.26 -11.76 -13.09
C PRO A 258 9.25 -12.25 -14.54
N ARG A 259 9.23 -13.57 -14.76
CA ARG A 259 9.01 -14.17 -16.08
C ARG A 259 7.55 -14.56 -16.21
N PHE A 260 6.90 -14.16 -17.29
CA PHE A 260 5.51 -14.55 -17.53
C PHE A 260 5.41 -15.87 -18.28
N PHE A 261 4.52 -16.74 -17.79
CA PHE A 261 4.00 -17.86 -18.54
C PHE A 261 2.59 -17.50 -19.02
N LEU A 262 2.43 -17.34 -20.32
CA LEU A 262 1.19 -16.87 -20.93
C LEU A 262 0.21 -18.03 -21.09
N VAL A 263 -1.00 -17.88 -20.57
CA VAL A 263 -2.12 -18.80 -20.78
C VAL A 263 -3.21 -18.10 -21.56
N ASP A 264 -3.46 -18.54 -22.80
CA ASP A 264 -4.58 -18.06 -23.60
C ASP A 264 -5.84 -18.86 -23.23
N CYS A 265 -6.78 -18.19 -22.56
CA CYS A 265 -8.01 -18.81 -22.09
C CYS A 265 -9.17 -18.76 -23.11
N ARG A 266 -8.95 -18.20 -24.32
CA ARG A 266 -10.01 -18.02 -25.32
C ARG A 266 -10.50 -19.36 -25.89
N PRO A 267 -11.71 -19.41 -26.46
CA PRO A 267 -12.19 -20.56 -27.24
C PRO A 267 -11.22 -20.99 -28.34
N ALA A 268 -11.18 -22.29 -28.64
CA ALA A 268 -10.25 -22.86 -29.62
C ALA A 268 -10.32 -22.23 -31.01
N ASP A 269 -11.49 -21.82 -31.50
CA ASP A 269 -11.66 -21.14 -32.78
C ASP A 269 -10.92 -19.78 -32.82
N GLN A 270 -10.98 -19.02 -31.73
CA GLN A 270 -10.29 -17.73 -31.62
C GLN A 270 -8.77 -17.90 -31.46
N TYR A 271 -8.34 -18.89 -30.68
CA TYR A 271 -6.91 -19.22 -30.55
C TYR A 271 -6.32 -19.62 -31.90
N ASN A 272 -7.00 -20.52 -32.64
CA ASN A 272 -6.54 -21.01 -33.93
C ASN A 272 -6.56 -19.93 -35.04
N ALA A 273 -7.40 -18.88 -34.91
CA ALA A 273 -7.39 -17.74 -35.82
C ALA A 273 -6.14 -16.85 -35.66
N GLY A 274 -5.48 -16.89 -34.49
CA GLY A 274 -4.25 -16.16 -34.20
C GLY A 274 -4.02 -16.02 -32.70
N HIS A 275 -2.80 -16.29 -32.25
CA HIS A 275 -2.39 -16.24 -30.84
C HIS A 275 -0.90 -15.88 -30.72
N LEU A 276 -0.48 -15.53 -29.50
CA LEU A 276 0.93 -15.34 -29.17
C LEU A 276 1.65 -16.69 -29.20
N ALA A 277 2.74 -16.79 -29.95
CA ALA A 277 3.44 -18.06 -30.20
C ALA A 277 3.93 -18.79 -28.94
N THR A 278 4.13 -18.06 -27.84
CA THR A 278 4.58 -18.61 -26.55
C THR A 278 3.44 -18.90 -25.57
N ALA A 279 2.19 -18.63 -25.95
CA ALA A 279 1.04 -18.84 -25.07
C ALA A 279 0.56 -20.30 -25.10
N PHE A 280 0.41 -20.88 -23.91
CA PHE A 280 -0.26 -22.16 -23.70
C PHE A 280 -1.77 -21.97 -23.82
N HIS A 281 -2.44 -22.80 -24.63
CA HIS A 281 -3.88 -22.71 -24.79
C HIS A 281 -4.62 -23.51 -23.71
N LEU A 282 -5.52 -22.85 -22.99
CA LEU A 282 -6.40 -23.47 -22.01
C LEU A 282 -7.85 -23.06 -22.29
N ASP A 283 -8.56 -23.82 -23.12
CA ASP A 283 -9.94 -23.48 -23.51
C ASP A 283 -10.89 -23.44 -22.31
N CYS A 284 -11.37 -22.24 -21.95
CA CYS A 284 -12.26 -22.02 -20.83
C CYS A 284 -13.65 -22.67 -20.99
N ASN A 285 -14.08 -23.00 -22.22
CA ASN A 285 -15.36 -23.70 -22.43
C ASN A 285 -15.35 -25.09 -21.80
N LEU A 286 -14.18 -25.74 -21.75
CA LEU A 286 -14.01 -27.05 -21.14
C LEU A 286 -14.33 -27.03 -19.64
N MET A 287 -14.19 -25.89 -18.97
CA MET A 287 -14.48 -25.76 -17.54
C MET A 287 -15.93 -26.15 -17.18
N LEU A 288 -16.88 -25.88 -18.08
CA LEU A 288 -18.30 -26.22 -17.89
C LEU A 288 -18.72 -27.44 -18.70
N GLN A 289 -18.14 -27.65 -19.89
CA GLN A 289 -18.56 -28.70 -20.81
C GLN A 289 -17.89 -30.05 -20.51
N GLU A 290 -16.58 -30.04 -20.24
CA GLU A 290 -15.79 -31.24 -19.99
C GLU A 290 -14.79 -31.02 -18.83
N PRO A 291 -15.26 -30.97 -17.57
CA PRO A 291 -14.42 -30.60 -16.42
C PRO A 291 -13.20 -31.51 -16.21
N VAL A 292 -13.31 -32.79 -16.56
CA VAL A 292 -12.20 -33.75 -16.48
C VAL A 292 -11.12 -33.43 -17.53
N GLY A 293 -11.54 -33.05 -18.74
CA GLY A 293 -10.63 -32.60 -19.80
C GLY A 293 -9.92 -31.31 -19.41
N PHE A 294 -10.65 -30.34 -18.85
CA PHE A 294 -10.08 -29.10 -18.32
C PHE A 294 -9.06 -29.38 -17.20
N ALA A 295 -9.41 -30.22 -16.21
CA ALA A 295 -8.49 -30.56 -15.13
C ALA A 295 -7.21 -31.26 -15.64
N THR A 296 -7.33 -32.09 -16.67
CA THR A 296 -6.16 -32.73 -17.31
C THR A 296 -5.29 -31.70 -18.03
N ALA A 297 -5.90 -30.72 -18.71
CA ALA A 297 -5.16 -29.63 -19.35
C ALA A 297 -4.43 -28.73 -18.34
N VAL A 298 -5.07 -28.44 -17.20
CA VAL A 298 -4.47 -27.68 -16.10
C VAL A 298 -3.27 -28.41 -15.48
N GLN A 299 -3.30 -29.75 -15.40
CA GLN A 299 -2.13 -30.54 -14.96
C GLN A 299 -0.95 -30.49 -15.95
N GLY A 300 -1.18 -30.05 -17.18
CA GLY A 300 -0.15 -29.84 -18.19
C GLY A 300 0.53 -28.46 -18.12
N LEU A 301 0.05 -27.56 -17.25
CA LEU A 301 0.70 -26.30 -16.88
C LEU A 301 1.88 -26.56 -15.95
#